data_AF-A0A7V4JNK1-F1
#
_entry.id   AF-A0A7V4JNK1-F1
#
_cell.length_a   1.000
_cell.length_b   1.000
_cell.length_c   1.000
_cell.angle_alpha   90.00
_cell.angle_beta   90.00
_cell.angle_gamma   90.00
#
_symmetry.space_group_name_H-M   'P 1'
#
loop_
_entity.id
_entity.type
_entity.pdbx_description
1 polymer ?
#
loop_
_entity_poly.entity_id
_entity_poly.type
_entity_poly.pdbx_seq_one_letter_code
_entity_poly.pdbx_strand_id
1 'polypeptide(L)'
;MKKLFFLTGFSVAMAFLEAAVVVYLRHLYYPQGFSFPLNPLLATQILSVEWSREIATLIMLLCAGYLAGSTRMERFFYFLFSFGVWDIFYYVWLKVILNWPESLFTWDLLFLIPFAWTGPVLAPVVCSVTMIVFAIVFISLKAKCETEPEVKPFMTILFLTGAILILTTFLKDFFLLLYRGGFFKQLSSVLSSPAFTDAVQHYIPKNYLWEVFIAGELFLCVSFFLFVFPCLKQRKIKK
;
A
#
# COMPACT_ATOMS: atom_id res chain seq x y z
N MET A 1 -7.99 -6.36 21.61
CA MET A 1 -7.03 -5.39 22.19
C MET A 1 -5.62 -5.95 22.35
N LYS A 2 -5.36 -7.00 23.14
CA LYS A 2 -4.01 -7.58 23.27
C LYS A 2 -3.35 -7.95 21.92
N LYS A 3 -4.09 -8.60 21.01
CA LYS A 3 -3.60 -8.93 19.66
C LYS A 3 -3.15 -7.71 18.86
N LEU A 4 -3.91 -6.62 18.88
CA LEU A 4 -3.55 -5.37 18.18
C LEU A 4 -2.27 -4.75 18.72
N PHE A 5 -2.06 -4.80 20.03
CA PHE A 5 -0.82 -4.29 20.64
C PHE A 5 0.41 -5.05 20.15
N PHE A 6 0.41 -6.39 20.21
CA PHE A 6 1.53 -7.19 19.71
C PHE A 6 1.70 -7.07 18.20
N LEU A 7 0.60 -7.01 17.44
CA LEU A 7 0.65 -6.83 16.00
C LEU A 7 1.20 -5.46 15.61
N THR A 8 0.90 -4.42 16.38
CA THR A 8 1.52 -3.09 16.21
C THR A 8 3.02 -3.19 16.43
N GLY A 9 3.47 -3.79 17.55
CA GLY A 9 4.89 -3.97 17.83
C GLY A 9 5.62 -4.75 16.72
N PHE A 10 5.00 -5.83 16.22
CA PHE A 10 5.50 -6.59 15.08
C PHE A 10 5.61 -5.74 13.82
N SER A 11 4.53 -5.06 13.40
CA SER A 11 4.51 -4.24 12.19
C SER A 11 5.52 -3.09 12.24
N VAL A 12 5.66 -2.43 13.38
CA VAL A 12 6.62 -1.34 13.58
C VAL A 12 8.07 -1.85 13.46
N ALA A 13 8.39 -2.99 14.08
CA ALA A 13 9.71 -3.60 14.00
C ALA A 13 10.02 -4.13 12.60
N MET A 14 9.04 -4.74 11.94
CA MET A 14 9.18 -5.23 10.57
C MET A 14 9.35 -4.07 9.58
N ALA A 15 8.65 -2.94 9.80
CA ALA A 15 8.85 -1.72 9.02
C ALA A 15 10.26 -1.15 9.16
N PHE A 16 10.86 -1.25 10.35
CA PHE A 16 12.26 -0.86 10.54
C PHE A 16 13.20 -1.77 9.75
N LEU A 17 12.96 -3.08 9.74
CA LEU A 17 13.77 -4.02 8.95
C LEU A 17 13.76 -3.63 7.47
N GLU A 18 12.58 -3.34 6.91
CA GLU A 18 12.50 -2.91 5.50
C GLU A 18 13.11 -1.54 5.26
N ALA A 19 12.88 -0.57 6.15
CA ALA A 19 13.52 0.74 6.06
C ALA A 19 15.06 0.61 6.11
N ALA A 20 15.60 -0.27 6.94
CA ALA A 20 17.04 -0.50 7.03
C ALA A 20 17.62 -1.06 5.72
N VAL A 21 16.93 -2.02 5.09
CA VAL A 21 17.34 -2.53 3.76
C VAL A 21 17.33 -1.40 2.73
N VAL A 22 16.27 -0.60 2.70
CA VAL A 22 16.17 0.55 1.78
C VAL A 22 17.24 1.61 2.07
N VAL A 23 17.58 1.87 3.33
CA VAL A 23 18.68 2.77 3.73
C VAL A 23 20.01 2.29 3.15
N TYR A 24 20.32 0.99 3.28
CA TYR A 24 21.53 0.41 2.72
C TYR A 24 21.54 0.50 1.19
N LEU A 25 20.43 0.18 0.53
CA LEU A 25 20.30 0.33 -0.92
C LEU A 25 20.48 1.78 -1.36
N ARG A 26 19.92 2.75 -0.63
CA ARG A 26 20.11 4.18 -0.93
C ARG A 26 21.55 4.62 -0.73
N HIS A 27 22.27 4.13 0.27
CA HIS A 27 23.69 4.43 0.41
C HIS A 27 24.53 3.86 -0.74
N LEU A 28 24.17 2.68 -1.24
CA LEU A 28 24.90 2.03 -2.35
C LEU A 28 24.59 2.67 -3.72
N TYR A 29 23.32 3.02 -3.97
CA TYR A 29 22.84 3.43 -5.30
C TYR A 29 22.45 4.91 -5.40
N TYR A 30 22.23 5.61 -4.28
CA TYR A 30 21.82 7.01 -4.24
C TYR A 30 22.64 7.80 -3.20
N PRO A 31 23.98 7.88 -3.32
CA PRO A 31 24.83 8.50 -2.31
C PRO A 31 24.55 10.00 -2.11
N GLN A 32 23.88 10.66 -3.06
CA GLN A 32 23.48 12.08 -2.99
C GLN A 32 22.02 12.27 -2.53
N GLY A 33 21.32 11.20 -2.13
CA GLY A 33 19.90 11.23 -1.78
C GLY A 33 19.00 10.61 -2.85
N PHE A 34 17.84 10.09 -2.42
CA PHE A 34 16.86 9.48 -3.33
C PHE A 34 15.99 10.55 -3.99
N SER A 35 16.06 10.60 -5.32
CA SER A 35 15.23 11.45 -6.17
C SER A 35 14.96 10.75 -7.49
N PHE A 36 13.84 11.05 -8.12
CA PHE A 36 13.66 10.68 -9.53
C PHE A 36 14.60 11.50 -10.42
N PRO A 37 15.12 10.91 -11.51
CA PRO A 37 14.81 9.58 -12.02
C PRO A 37 15.56 8.41 -11.33
N LEU A 38 15.07 7.18 -11.52
CA LEU A 38 15.65 5.97 -10.91
C LEU A 38 17.07 5.69 -11.42
N ASN A 39 17.97 5.27 -10.52
CA ASN A 39 19.35 4.92 -10.88
C ASN A 39 19.38 3.71 -11.85
N PRO A 40 20.09 3.83 -12.98
CA PRO A 40 20.24 2.76 -13.97
C PRO A 40 20.69 1.39 -13.43
N LEU A 41 21.54 1.38 -12.42
CA LEU A 41 22.17 0.16 -11.88
C LEU A 41 21.20 -0.70 -11.05
N LEU A 42 20.14 -0.10 -10.50
CA LEU A 42 19.07 -0.85 -9.84
C LEU A 42 18.29 -1.73 -10.81
N ALA A 43 18.18 -1.31 -12.07
CA ALA A 43 17.30 -1.94 -13.06
C ALA A 43 17.80 -3.32 -13.54
N THR A 44 19.11 -3.59 -13.53
CA THR A 44 19.66 -4.76 -14.25
C THR A 44 20.14 -5.90 -13.36
N GLN A 45 20.49 -5.66 -12.08
CA GLN A 45 21.05 -6.73 -11.21
C GLN A 45 20.25 -7.01 -9.94
N ILE A 46 19.51 -6.03 -9.41
CA ILE A 46 18.86 -6.13 -8.08
C ILE A 46 17.34 -6.15 -8.15
N LEU A 47 16.75 -5.83 -9.31
CA LEU A 47 15.31 -5.79 -9.49
C LEU A 47 14.59 -7.08 -9.06
N SER A 48 15.18 -8.25 -9.35
CA SER A 48 14.63 -9.54 -8.94
C SER A 48 14.66 -9.75 -7.41
N VAL A 49 15.69 -9.26 -6.74
CA VAL A 49 15.81 -9.29 -5.28
C VAL A 49 14.79 -8.36 -4.64
N GLU A 50 14.63 -7.14 -5.17
CA GLU A 50 13.63 -6.18 -4.68
C GLU A 50 12.20 -6.69 -4.86
N TRP A 51 11.89 -7.27 -6.03
CA TRP A 51 10.62 -7.96 -6.25
C TRP A 51 10.40 -9.09 -5.24
N SER A 52 11.43 -9.93 -5.02
CA SER A 52 11.33 -11.04 -4.06
C SER A 52 11.16 -10.55 -2.63
N ARG A 53 11.82 -9.45 -2.25
CA ARG A 53 11.73 -8.80 -0.94
C ARG A 53 10.33 -8.25 -0.69
N GLU A 54 9.75 -7.56 -1.65
CA GLU A 54 8.38 -7.06 -1.55
C GLU A 54 7.36 -8.21 -1.49
N ILE A 55 7.55 -9.29 -2.27
CA ILE A 55 6.70 -10.50 -2.17
C ILE A 55 6.81 -11.09 -0.76
N ALA A 56 8.03 -11.23 -0.23
CA ALA A 56 8.26 -11.74 1.10
C ALA A 56 7.61 -10.86 2.18
N THR A 57 7.64 -9.53 2.02
CA THR A 57 6.93 -8.57 2.88
C THR A 57 5.44 -8.83 2.91
N LEU A 58 4.81 -8.95 1.73
CA LEU A 58 3.39 -9.24 1.63
C LEU A 58 3.03 -10.59 2.28
N ILE A 59 3.83 -11.63 2.06
CA ILE A 59 3.65 -12.94 2.68
C ILE A 59 3.74 -12.85 4.21
N MET A 60 4.75 -12.15 4.74
CA MET A 60 4.92 -11.97 6.19
C MET A 60 3.71 -11.26 6.81
N LEU A 61 3.22 -10.18 6.19
CA LEU A 61 2.04 -9.45 6.64
C LEU A 61 0.76 -10.32 6.56
N LEU A 62 0.59 -11.07 5.48
CA LEU A 62 -0.52 -12.02 5.31
C LEU A 62 -0.50 -13.10 6.40
N CYS A 63 0.67 -13.68 6.70
CA CYS A 63 0.85 -14.65 7.77
C CYS A 63 0.51 -14.04 9.14
N ALA A 64 0.97 -12.82 9.43
CA ALA A 64 0.66 -12.13 10.68
C ALA A 64 -0.86 -11.91 10.84
N GLY A 65 -1.55 -11.45 9.79
CA GLY A 65 -3.00 -11.32 9.77
C GLY A 65 -3.72 -12.67 9.95
N TYR A 66 -3.26 -13.71 9.25
CA TYR A 66 -3.82 -15.05 9.33
C TYR A 66 -3.73 -15.65 10.74
N LEU A 67 -2.58 -15.50 11.40
CA LEU A 67 -2.34 -16.00 12.76
C LEU A 67 -3.12 -15.20 13.81
N ALA A 68 -3.33 -13.90 13.59
CA ALA A 68 -4.08 -13.06 14.52
C ALA A 68 -5.60 -13.33 14.48
N GLY A 69 -6.17 -13.62 13.30
CA GLY A 69 -7.62 -13.77 13.09
C GLY A 69 -8.15 -15.21 13.21
N SER A 70 -9.33 -15.35 13.81
CA SER A 70 -10.05 -16.63 13.93
C SER A 70 -10.97 -16.92 12.74
N THR A 71 -11.53 -15.89 12.11
CA THR A 71 -12.40 -16.01 10.92
C THR A 71 -11.73 -15.38 9.69
N ARG A 72 -12.21 -15.70 8.48
CA ARG A 72 -11.68 -15.10 7.23
C ARG A 72 -11.70 -13.57 7.27
N MET A 73 -12.79 -12.98 7.77
CA MET A 73 -12.93 -11.53 7.90
C MET A 73 -11.96 -10.95 8.94
N GLU A 74 -11.83 -11.59 10.11
CA GLU A 74 -10.83 -11.14 11.09
C GLU A 74 -9.42 -11.19 10.54
N ARG A 75 -9.05 -12.28 9.84
CA ARG A 75 -7.72 -12.43 9.25
C ARG A 75 -7.43 -11.32 8.24
N PHE A 76 -8.42 -10.98 7.41
CA PHE A 76 -8.33 -9.87 6.48
C PHE A 76 -8.15 -8.52 7.18
N PHE A 77 -8.95 -8.21 8.21
CA PHE A 77 -8.81 -6.93 8.92
C PHE A 77 -7.54 -6.85 9.78
N TYR A 78 -7.06 -7.95 10.35
CA TYR A 78 -5.74 -7.97 11.00
C TYR A 78 -4.61 -7.77 9.98
N PHE A 79 -4.73 -8.33 8.78
CA PHE A 79 -3.80 -8.05 7.67
C PHE A 79 -3.83 -6.57 7.28
N LEU A 80 -5.02 -5.97 7.09
CA LEU A 80 -5.14 -4.53 6.78
C LEU A 80 -4.51 -3.66 7.87
N PHE A 81 -4.74 -4.02 9.14
CA PHE A 81 -4.12 -3.34 10.26
C PHE A 81 -2.59 -3.43 10.21
N SER A 82 -2.05 -4.64 10.06
CA SER A 82 -0.59 -4.83 10.05
C SER A 82 0.07 -4.16 8.86
N PHE A 83 -0.57 -4.20 7.68
CA PHE A 83 -0.12 -3.53 6.47
C PHE A 83 -0.09 -2.01 6.65
N GLY A 84 -1.19 -1.40 7.11
CA GLY A 84 -1.25 0.05 7.27
C GLY A 84 -0.28 0.56 8.34
N VAL A 85 -0.10 -0.17 9.44
CA VAL A 85 0.91 0.20 10.46
C VAL A 85 2.32 0.07 9.88
N TRP A 86 2.61 -1.02 9.18
CA TRP A 86 3.92 -1.24 8.56
C TRP A 86 4.27 -0.11 7.58
N ASP A 87 3.35 0.25 6.70
CA ASP A 87 3.56 1.24 5.65
C ASP A 87 3.82 2.65 6.22
N ILE A 88 3.03 3.08 7.21
CA ILE A 88 3.25 4.37 7.89
C ILE A 88 4.62 4.37 8.59
N PHE A 89 4.94 3.30 9.34
CA PHE A 89 6.19 3.26 10.09
C PHE A 89 7.42 3.11 9.20
N TYR A 90 7.29 2.53 8.00
CA TYR A 90 8.35 2.53 7.00
C TYR A 90 8.79 3.97 6.69
N TYR A 91 7.84 4.87 6.40
CA TYR A 91 8.13 6.29 6.19
C TYR A 91 8.65 7.00 7.45
N VAL A 92 8.13 6.65 8.63
CA VAL A 92 8.64 7.21 9.90
C VAL A 92 10.11 6.85 10.11
N TRP A 93 10.50 5.59 9.88
CA TRP A 93 11.88 5.16 10.04
C TRP A 93 12.79 5.80 9.00
N LEU A 94 12.37 5.91 7.75
CA LEU A 94 13.11 6.67 6.75
C LEU A 94 13.27 8.14 7.14
N LYS A 95 12.25 8.75 7.74
CA LYS A 95 12.31 10.13 8.20
C LYS A 95 13.30 10.30 9.34
N VAL A 96 13.34 9.36 10.27
CA VAL A 96 14.29 9.37 11.39
C VAL A 96 15.73 9.17 10.93
N ILE A 97 15.98 8.24 9.99
CA ILE A 97 17.33 7.82 9.60
C ILE A 97 17.91 8.72 8.50
N LEU A 98 17.11 9.08 7.51
CA LEU A 98 17.55 9.79 6.29
C LEU A 98 16.99 11.21 6.18
N ASN A 99 16.14 11.66 7.11
CA ASN A 99 15.33 12.87 6.96
C ASN A 99 14.45 12.90 5.69
N TRP A 100 14.13 11.72 5.14
CA TRP A 100 13.32 11.55 3.94
C TRP A 100 11.97 10.90 4.29
N PRO A 101 10.83 11.31 3.72
CA PRO A 101 10.70 12.33 2.67
C PRO A 101 10.83 13.76 3.19
N GLU A 102 11.17 14.68 2.30
CA GLU A 102 11.22 16.11 2.61
C GLU A 102 9.84 16.66 2.96
N SER A 103 8.80 16.20 2.26
CA SER A 103 7.40 16.53 2.50
C SER A 103 6.51 15.32 2.21
N LEU A 104 5.25 15.35 2.66
CA LEU A 104 4.27 14.32 2.29
C LEU A 104 3.92 14.32 0.79
N PHE A 105 4.27 15.38 0.06
CA PHE A 105 4.07 15.46 -1.40
C PHE A 105 5.28 15.00 -2.20
N THR A 106 6.37 14.60 -1.53
CA THR A 106 7.52 14.00 -2.20
C THR A 106 7.10 12.70 -2.88
N TRP A 107 7.52 12.54 -4.14
CA TRP A 107 7.24 11.34 -4.91
C TRP A 107 8.08 10.16 -4.44
N ASP A 108 7.48 8.99 -4.47
CA ASP A 108 8.10 7.73 -4.11
C ASP A 108 7.72 6.61 -5.10
N LEU A 109 8.53 5.56 -5.07
CA LEU A 109 8.24 4.26 -5.67
C LEU A 109 7.65 3.37 -4.58
N LEU A 110 6.33 3.26 -4.57
CA LEU A 110 5.56 2.68 -3.47
C LEU A 110 5.72 1.16 -3.38
N PHE A 111 5.63 0.50 -4.53
CA PHE A 111 5.78 -0.93 -4.73
C PHE A 111 6.25 -1.19 -6.16
N LEU A 112 6.89 -2.32 -6.39
CA LEU A 112 7.31 -2.81 -7.70
C LEU A 112 6.40 -3.94 -8.23
N ILE A 113 5.55 -4.54 -7.38
CA ILE A 113 4.71 -5.69 -7.74
C ILE A 113 3.28 -5.26 -8.13
N PRO A 114 2.69 -5.85 -9.21
CA PRO A 114 3.36 -6.58 -10.29
C PRO A 114 4.10 -5.64 -11.25
N PHE A 115 3.85 -4.33 -11.11
CA PHE A 115 4.46 -3.24 -11.86
C PHE A 115 4.81 -2.11 -10.89
N ALA A 116 5.62 -1.14 -11.33
CA ALA A 116 5.99 0.00 -10.50
C ALA A 116 4.78 0.90 -10.18
N TRP A 117 4.55 1.13 -8.88
CA TRP A 117 3.53 2.01 -8.35
C TRP A 117 4.21 3.30 -7.92
N THR A 118 3.79 4.43 -8.49
CA THR A 118 4.38 5.73 -8.16
C THR A 118 3.34 6.68 -7.62
N GLY A 119 3.72 7.47 -6.63
CA GLY A 119 2.83 8.46 -6.05
C GLY A 119 3.52 9.32 -5.00
N PRO A 120 2.89 10.44 -4.60
CA PRO A 120 3.32 11.21 -3.44
C PRO A 120 3.12 10.39 -2.17
N VAL A 121 4.04 10.47 -1.19
CA VAL A 121 3.98 9.72 0.09
C VAL A 121 2.64 9.88 0.83
N LEU A 122 1.95 11.02 0.66
CA LEU A 122 0.64 11.24 1.24
C LEU A 122 -0.40 10.21 0.80
N ALA A 123 -0.36 9.74 -0.45
CA ALA A 123 -1.34 8.81 -0.98
C ALA A 123 -1.33 7.42 -0.28
N PRO A 124 -0.21 6.68 -0.20
CA PRO A 124 -0.16 5.43 0.55
C PRO A 124 -0.45 5.64 2.04
N VAL A 125 0.01 6.75 2.64
CA VAL A 125 -0.27 7.07 4.05
C VAL A 125 -1.77 7.22 4.30
N VAL A 126 -2.52 7.88 3.40
CA VAL A 126 -3.98 7.97 3.49
C VAL A 126 -4.62 6.58 3.40
N CYS A 127 -4.23 5.75 2.42
CA CYS A 127 -4.73 4.37 2.32
C CYS A 127 -4.45 3.58 3.60
N SER A 128 -3.26 3.72 4.17
CA SER A 128 -2.82 3.05 5.39
C SER A 128 -3.63 3.49 6.61
N VAL A 129 -3.94 4.78 6.75
CA VAL A 129 -4.86 5.28 7.78
C VAL A 129 -6.26 4.69 7.59
N THR A 130 -6.79 4.70 6.37
CA THR A 130 -8.10 4.10 6.04
C THR A 130 -8.14 2.62 6.44
N MET A 131 -7.12 1.84 6.07
CA MET A 131 -6.99 0.42 6.43
C MET A 131 -6.96 0.19 7.95
N ILE A 132 -6.17 0.98 8.69
CA ILE A 132 -6.10 0.90 10.15
C ILE A 132 -7.46 1.21 10.78
N VAL A 133 -8.12 2.28 10.33
CA VAL A 133 -9.44 2.68 10.85
C VAL A 133 -10.47 1.58 10.58
N PHE A 134 -10.52 1.04 9.37
CA PHE A 134 -11.43 -0.05 9.03
C PHE A 134 -11.21 -1.27 9.93
N ALA A 135 -9.95 -1.67 10.11
CA ALA A 135 -9.62 -2.80 10.97
C ALA A 135 -9.99 -2.57 12.44
N ILE A 136 -9.66 -1.42 13.00
CA ILE A 136 -10.00 -1.08 14.40
C ILE A 136 -11.52 -1.07 14.59
N VAL A 137 -12.26 -0.44 13.67
CA VAL A 137 -13.73 -0.38 13.74
C VAL A 137 -14.33 -1.78 13.66
N PHE A 138 -13.93 -2.59 12.68
CA PHE A 138 -14.45 -3.94 12.54
C PHE A 138 -14.17 -4.80 13.78
N ILE A 139 -12.92 -4.85 14.24
CA ILE A 139 -12.51 -5.67 15.40
C ILE A 139 -13.24 -5.20 16.68
N SER A 140 -13.44 -3.89 16.84
CA SER A 140 -14.13 -3.32 18.00
C SER A 140 -15.64 -3.59 18.00
N LEU A 141 -16.26 -3.62 16.82
CA LEU A 141 -17.69 -3.89 16.67
C LEU A 141 -17.98 -5.39 16.79
N LYS A 142 -17.13 -6.25 16.22
CA LYS A 142 -17.33 -7.70 16.28
C LYS A 142 -17.44 -8.21 17.72
N ALA A 143 -16.63 -7.69 18.64
CA ALA A 143 -16.70 -8.07 20.05
C ALA A 143 -18.05 -7.77 20.73
N LYS A 144 -18.93 -7.02 20.07
CA LYS A 144 -20.19 -6.49 20.63
C LYS A 144 -21.41 -6.74 19.74
N CYS A 145 -21.22 -7.26 18.53
CA CYS A 145 -22.29 -7.53 17.59
C CYS A 145 -22.72 -8.98 17.74
N GLU A 146 -24.03 -9.25 17.85
CA GLU A 146 -24.56 -10.61 18.04
C GLU A 146 -24.43 -11.44 16.76
N THR A 147 -24.50 -10.78 15.61
CA THR A 147 -24.39 -11.40 14.28
C THR A 147 -23.31 -10.70 13.46
N GLU A 148 -22.53 -11.48 12.70
CA GLU A 148 -21.56 -10.91 11.77
C GLU A 148 -22.30 -10.15 10.65
N PRO A 149 -21.84 -8.96 10.23
CA PRO A 149 -22.48 -8.23 9.15
C PRO A 149 -22.42 -9.02 7.83
N GLU A 150 -23.54 -9.08 7.14
CA GLU A 150 -23.64 -9.72 5.83
C GLU A 150 -22.94 -8.88 4.75
N VAL A 151 -22.11 -9.52 3.93
CA VAL A 151 -21.45 -8.87 2.80
C VAL A 151 -22.38 -8.93 1.59
N LYS A 152 -22.98 -7.79 1.22
CA LYS A 152 -23.87 -7.70 0.06
C LYS A 152 -23.09 -7.47 -1.24
N PRO A 153 -23.53 -8.01 -2.39
CA PRO A 153 -22.82 -7.84 -3.68
C PRO A 153 -22.54 -6.38 -4.05
N PHE A 154 -23.50 -5.48 -3.82
CA PHE A 154 -23.32 -4.04 -4.07
C PHE A 154 -22.18 -3.42 -3.25
N MET A 155 -21.99 -3.83 -1.99
CA MET A 155 -20.88 -3.35 -1.15
C MET A 155 -19.54 -3.82 -1.72
N THR A 156 -19.47 -5.08 -2.16
CA THR A 156 -18.28 -5.64 -2.80
C THR A 156 -17.95 -4.90 -4.08
N ILE A 157 -18.94 -4.63 -4.94
CA ILE A 157 -18.73 -3.85 -6.17
C ILE A 157 -18.18 -2.46 -5.82
N LEU A 158 -18.81 -1.76 -4.87
CA LEU A 158 -18.37 -0.43 -4.46
C LEU A 158 -16.93 -0.43 -3.91
N PHE A 159 -16.59 -1.43 -3.09
CA PHE A 159 -15.24 -1.62 -2.56
C PHE A 159 -14.22 -1.88 -3.68
N LEU A 160 -14.52 -2.81 -4.59
CA LEU A 160 -13.64 -3.14 -5.72
C LEU A 160 -13.47 -1.94 -6.65
N THR A 161 -14.52 -1.18 -6.93
CA THR A 161 -14.43 0.06 -7.70
C THR A 161 -13.50 1.06 -7.02
N GLY A 162 -13.65 1.28 -5.70
CA GLY A 162 -12.77 2.18 -4.96
C GLY A 162 -11.30 1.75 -5.02
N ALA A 163 -11.03 0.47 -4.79
CA ALA A 163 -9.68 -0.10 -4.87
C ALA A 163 -9.07 0.01 -6.27
N ILE A 164 -9.86 -0.25 -7.32
CA ILE A 164 -9.42 -0.12 -8.71
C ILE A 164 -9.09 1.34 -9.03
N LEU A 165 -9.93 2.30 -8.64
CA LEU A 165 -9.67 3.73 -8.87
C LEU A 165 -8.34 4.16 -8.24
N ILE A 166 -8.10 3.80 -6.97
CA ILE A 166 -6.81 4.07 -6.31
C ILE A 166 -5.65 3.41 -7.07
N LEU A 167 -5.77 2.12 -7.40
CA LEU A 167 -4.73 1.40 -8.12
C LEU A 167 -4.41 2.05 -9.48
N THR A 168 -5.41 2.55 -10.20
CA THR A 168 -5.17 3.26 -11.47
C THR A 168 -4.34 4.54 -11.28
N THR A 169 -4.47 5.22 -10.14
CA THR A 169 -3.68 6.42 -9.86
C THR A 169 -2.20 6.08 -9.64
N PHE A 170 -1.89 4.96 -8.99
CA PHE A 170 -0.52 4.48 -8.77
C PHE A 170 0.13 3.92 -10.04
N LEU A 171 -0.65 3.31 -10.92
CA LEU A 171 -0.15 2.68 -12.15
C LEU A 171 -0.13 3.62 -13.36
N LYS A 172 -0.69 4.83 -13.24
CA LYS A 172 -0.82 5.80 -14.35
C LYS A 172 0.50 6.05 -15.06
N ASP A 173 1.56 6.35 -14.30
CA ASP A 173 2.87 6.70 -14.86
C ASP A 173 3.50 5.51 -15.60
N PHE A 174 3.37 4.30 -15.05
CA PHE A 174 3.80 3.07 -15.70
C PHE A 174 3.09 2.84 -17.04
N PHE A 175 1.76 2.94 -17.07
CA PHE A 175 1.00 2.79 -18.33
C PHE A 175 1.27 3.92 -19.34
N LEU A 176 1.53 5.13 -18.87
CA LEU A 176 1.91 6.24 -19.74
C LEU A 176 3.26 5.98 -20.42
N LEU A 177 4.23 5.44 -19.69
CA LEU A 177 5.52 5.03 -20.24
C LEU A 177 5.38 3.89 -21.25
N LEU A 178 4.56 2.88 -20.96
CA LEU A 178 4.25 1.81 -21.90
C LEU A 178 3.63 2.32 -23.20
N TYR A 179 2.69 3.27 -23.09
CA TYR A 179 2.02 3.85 -24.25
C TYR A 179 3.00 4.64 -25.12
N ARG A 180 3.77 5.55 -24.51
CA ARG A 180 4.71 6.42 -25.21
C ARG A 180 5.87 5.65 -25.85
N GLY A 181 6.33 4.58 -25.19
CA GLY A 181 7.39 3.73 -25.71
C GLY A 181 6.91 2.65 -26.69
N GLY A 182 5.61 2.54 -26.97
CA GLY A 182 5.07 1.52 -27.88
C GLY A 182 5.19 0.08 -27.36
N PHE A 183 5.43 -0.09 -26.05
CA PHE A 183 5.82 -1.38 -25.49
C PHE A 183 4.65 -2.30 -25.10
N PHE A 184 3.40 -1.90 -25.35
CA PHE A 184 2.20 -2.68 -25.02
C PHE A 184 2.22 -4.12 -25.58
N LYS A 185 2.82 -4.33 -26.76
CA LYS A 185 2.93 -5.66 -27.39
C LYS A 185 3.99 -6.57 -26.76
N GLN A 186 4.84 -6.02 -25.88
CA GLN A 186 5.99 -6.69 -25.30
C GLN A 186 5.93 -6.70 -23.76
N LEU A 187 4.72 -6.66 -23.17
CA LEU A 187 4.55 -6.51 -21.73
C LEU A 187 5.34 -7.54 -20.88
N SER A 188 5.51 -8.77 -21.37
CA SER A 188 6.28 -9.82 -20.69
C SER A 188 7.81 -9.63 -20.74
N SER A 189 8.32 -8.94 -21.77
CA SER A 189 9.76 -8.67 -21.96
C SER A 189 10.14 -7.22 -21.72
N VAL A 190 9.15 -6.36 -21.44
CA VAL A 190 9.27 -4.92 -21.23
C VAL A 190 10.27 -4.57 -20.13
N LEU A 191 10.16 -5.29 -19.02
CA LEU A 191 10.97 -5.07 -17.82
C LEU A 191 12.44 -5.42 -18.04
N SER A 192 12.73 -6.24 -19.05
CA SER A 192 14.08 -6.62 -19.46
C SER A 192 14.58 -5.83 -20.68
N SER A 193 13.78 -4.91 -21.22
CA SER A 193 14.15 -4.17 -22.42
C SER A 193 15.02 -2.95 -22.06
N PRO A 194 16.20 -2.78 -22.70
CA PRO A 194 17.06 -1.62 -22.47
C PRO A 194 16.36 -0.29 -22.77
N ALA A 195 15.48 -0.27 -23.78
CA ALA A 195 14.73 0.92 -24.19
C ALA A 195 13.66 1.35 -23.16
N PHE A 196 12.99 0.40 -22.48
CA PHE A 196 12.07 0.74 -21.39
C PHE A 196 12.84 1.21 -20.15
N THR A 197 13.97 0.58 -19.88
CA THR A 197 14.86 0.95 -18.77
C THR A 197 15.36 2.39 -18.94
N ASP A 198 15.75 2.78 -20.15
CA ASP A 198 16.12 4.16 -20.50
C ASP A 198 14.95 5.14 -20.36
N ALA A 199 13.74 4.76 -20.80
CA ALA A 199 12.55 5.59 -20.65
C ALA A 199 12.19 5.85 -19.18
N VAL A 200 12.37 4.87 -18.30
CA VAL A 200 12.16 5.00 -16.85
C VAL A 200 13.22 5.90 -16.20
N GLN A 201 14.48 5.79 -16.63
CA GLN A 201 15.61 6.61 -16.15
C GLN A 201 15.53 8.09 -16.52
N HIS A 202 14.61 8.49 -17.40
CA HIS A 202 14.40 9.89 -17.76
C HIS A 202 13.02 10.39 -17.30
N TYR A 203 12.22 9.53 -16.67
CA TYR A 203 10.87 9.88 -16.26
C TYR A 203 10.84 10.57 -14.89
N ILE A 204 10.25 11.76 -14.86
CA ILE A 204 9.93 12.49 -13.64
C ILE A 204 8.41 12.65 -13.57
N PRO A 205 7.73 12.02 -12.60
CA PRO A 205 6.30 12.21 -12.40
C PRO A 205 6.00 13.67 -12.06
N LYS A 206 4.94 14.24 -12.65
CA LYS A 206 4.56 15.65 -12.43
C LYS A 206 3.23 15.80 -11.69
N ASN A 207 2.18 15.15 -12.20
CA ASN A 207 0.81 15.36 -11.72
C ASN A 207 0.18 14.05 -11.26
N TYR A 208 -0.09 13.96 -9.96
CA TYR A 208 -0.84 12.86 -9.35
C TYR A 208 -2.35 13.07 -9.52
N LEU A 209 -3.12 12.00 -9.76
CA LEU A 209 -4.56 12.05 -10.02
C LEU A 209 -5.38 12.12 -8.72
N TRP A 210 -5.23 13.21 -7.97
CA TRP A 210 -5.88 13.38 -6.66
C TRP A 210 -7.40 13.21 -6.69
N GLU A 211 -8.07 13.70 -7.73
CA GLU A 211 -9.53 13.59 -7.87
C GLU A 211 -9.99 12.14 -7.95
N VAL A 212 -9.30 11.32 -8.75
CA VAL A 212 -9.58 9.88 -8.91
C VAL A 212 -9.23 9.14 -7.61
N PHE A 213 -8.13 9.51 -6.97
CA PHE A 213 -7.71 8.94 -5.69
C PHE A 213 -8.76 9.20 -4.59
N ILE A 214 -9.21 10.45 -4.45
CA ILE A 214 -10.23 10.85 -3.47
C ILE A 214 -11.56 10.13 -3.75
N ALA A 215 -11.98 10.05 -5.02
CA ALA A 215 -13.16 9.28 -5.39
C ALA A 215 -13.02 7.80 -4.98
N GLY A 216 -11.85 7.20 -5.20
CA GLY A 216 -11.57 5.83 -4.77
C GLY A 216 -11.68 5.64 -3.25
N GLU A 217 -11.05 6.52 -2.47
CA GLU A 217 -11.13 6.51 -1.00
C GLU A 217 -12.57 6.69 -0.50
N LEU A 218 -13.36 7.57 -1.12
CA LEU A 218 -14.78 7.76 -0.79
C LEU A 218 -15.58 6.48 -1.04
N PHE A 219 -15.36 5.79 -2.17
CA PHE A 219 -16.03 4.52 -2.47
C PHE A 219 -15.70 3.44 -1.43
N LEU A 220 -14.44 3.33 -1.02
CA LEU A 220 -14.01 2.43 0.06
C LEU A 220 -14.70 2.77 1.37
N CYS A 221 -14.71 4.06 1.76
CA CYS A 221 -15.34 4.54 2.99
C CYS A 221 -16.85 4.29 3.03
N VAL A 222 -17.55 4.58 1.94
CA VAL A 222 -19.01 4.34 1.83
C VAL A 222 -19.29 2.84 1.89
N SER A 223 -18.53 2.01 1.18
CA SER A 223 -18.71 0.55 1.22
C SER A 223 -18.52 0.01 2.64
N PHE A 224 -17.44 0.40 3.30
CA PHE A 224 -17.15 -0.03 4.66
C PHE A 224 -18.20 0.47 5.66
N PHE A 225 -18.65 1.72 5.53
CA PHE A 225 -19.72 2.27 6.36
C PHE A 225 -21.00 1.45 6.23
N LEU A 226 -21.45 1.15 5.00
CA LEU A 226 -22.64 0.33 4.75
C LEU A 226 -22.49 -1.08 5.33
N PHE A 227 -21.28 -1.65 5.28
CA PHE A 227 -20.96 -2.95 5.86
C PHE A 227 -21.09 -2.95 7.39
N VAL A 228 -20.59 -1.92 8.10
CA VAL A 228 -20.63 -1.89 9.58
C VAL A 228 -21.88 -1.24 10.16
N PHE A 229 -22.66 -0.52 9.36
CA PHE A 229 -23.85 0.23 9.80
C PHE A 229 -24.89 -0.60 10.58
N PRO A 230 -25.23 -1.85 10.17
CA PRO A 230 -26.16 -2.68 10.93
C PRO A 230 -25.71 -2.93 12.38
N CYS A 231 -24.41 -3.19 12.57
CA CYS A 231 -23.82 -3.38 13.90
C CYS A 231 -23.82 -2.09 14.73
N LEU A 232 -23.59 -0.93 14.10
CA LEU A 232 -23.67 0.37 14.77
C LEU A 232 -25.09 0.69 15.25
N LYS A 233 -26.11 0.30 14.48
CA LYS A 233 -27.52 0.52 14.86
C LYS A 233 -27.92 -0.32 16.07
N GLN A 234 -27.54 -1.60 16.12
CA GLN A 234 -27.80 -2.48 17.27
C GLN A 234 -27.18 -1.93 18.57
N ARG A 235 -25.99 -1.33 18.49
CA ARG A 235 -25.31 -0.71 19.65
C ARG A 235 -26.09 0.47 20.24
N LYS A 236 -26.78 1.27 19.42
CA LYS A 236 -27.58 2.42 19.90
C LYS A 236 -28.86 1.99 20.63
N ILE A 237 -29.41 0.82 20.29
CA ILE A 237 -30.65 0.31 20.90
C ILE A 237 -30.39 -0.28 22.30
N LYS A 238 -29.17 -0.72 22.58
CA LYS A 238 -28.77 -1.35 23.85
C LYS A 238 -28.16 -0.39 24.90
N LYS A 239 -28.06 0.90 24.59
CA LYS A 239 -27.57 1.94 25.50
C LYS A 239 -28.72 2.84 25.91
#